data_AF-A0A382LBH8-F1
#
_entry.id   AF-A0A382LBH8-F1
#
_cell.length_a   1.000
_cell.length_b   1.000
_cell.length_c   1.000
_cell.angle_alpha   90.00
_cell.angle_beta   90.00
_cell.angle_gamma   90.00
#
_symmetry.space_group_name_H-M   'P 1'
#
loop_
_entity.id
_entity.type
_entity.pdbx_description
1 polymer ?
#
loop_
_entity_poly.entity_id
_entity_poly.type
_entity_poly.pdbx_seq_one_letter_code
_entity_poly.pdbx_strand_id
1 'polypeptide(L)'
;MLSEAVQDYLKVIYKLSRAPEAAAMVSTTLIAERMEVSAASATNMIKKLAELRLLEHRPYQGVELTPSGVKMALEIVRHHRLLELYLRQALGYNWDTVDAEAERLEHAISEDFEDRIDEALGFPTVGAHGEPIPTKDGNIAEPEYSRLADLREGQRACIRQVSDRDPELLRYLDRSGLVLGTRIRISEKAPFRGPIRL
;
A
#
# COMPACT_ATOMS: atom_id res chain seq x y z
N MET A 1 -13.41 -16.38 -11.63
CA MET A 1 -13.12 -15.18 -10.82
C MET A 1 -12.65 -15.65 -9.46
N LEU A 2 -11.50 -15.18 -8.96
CA LEU A 2 -11.06 -15.51 -7.60
C LEU A 2 -11.93 -14.76 -6.58
N SER A 3 -12.16 -15.35 -5.41
CA SER A 3 -12.91 -14.69 -4.34
C SER A 3 -12.16 -13.46 -3.82
N GLU A 4 -12.89 -12.47 -3.30
CA GLU A 4 -12.34 -11.28 -2.62
C GLU A 4 -11.29 -11.67 -1.58
N ALA A 5 -11.61 -12.61 -0.69
CA ALA A 5 -10.67 -13.11 0.31
C ALA A 5 -9.35 -13.68 -0.26
N VAL A 6 -9.33 -14.19 -1.50
CA VAL A 6 -8.08 -14.63 -2.13
C VAL A 6 -7.27 -13.42 -2.60
N GLN A 7 -7.95 -12.44 -3.20
CA GLN A 7 -7.36 -11.20 -3.66
C GLN A 7 -6.76 -10.40 -2.49
N ASP A 8 -7.46 -10.31 -1.37
CA ASP A 8 -6.98 -9.66 -0.15
C ASP A 8 -5.70 -10.27 0.40
N TYR A 9 -5.63 -11.61 0.47
CA TYR A 9 -4.41 -12.27 0.94
C TYR A 9 -3.23 -11.97 0.03
N LEU A 10 -3.41 -11.99 -1.29
CA LEU A 10 -2.35 -11.65 -2.24
C LEU A 10 -1.90 -10.20 -2.05
N LYS A 11 -2.84 -9.25 -1.95
CA LYS A 11 -2.59 -7.83 -1.67
C LYS A 11 -1.81 -7.65 -0.36
N VAL A 12 -2.24 -8.30 0.71
CA VAL A 12 -1.61 -8.22 2.04
C VAL A 12 -0.21 -8.83 2.05
N ILE A 13 -0.03 -10.03 1.50
CA ILE A 13 1.29 -10.67 1.40
C ILE A 13 2.24 -9.80 0.57
N TYR A 14 1.75 -9.24 -0.55
CA TYR A 14 2.54 -8.32 -1.36
C TYR A 14 2.98 -7.09 -0.55
N LYS A 15 2.03 -6.38 0.10
CA LYS A 15 2.32 -5.19 0.93
C LYS A 15 3.30 -5.52 2.07
N LEU A 16 3.17 -6.68 2.72
CA LEU A 16 4.10 -7.13 3.76
C LEU A 16 5.50 -7.44 3.21
N SER A 17 5.60 -8.05 2.02
CA SER A 17 6.90 -8.38 1.39
C SER A 17 7.69 -7.14 0.94
N ARG A 18 7.03 -5.99 0.78
CA ARG A 18 7.64 -4.71 0.39
C ARG A 18 7.88 -3.78 1.57
N ALA A 19 7.53 -4.18 2.79
CA ALA A 19 7.77 -3.34 3.96
C ALA A 19 9.29 -3.13 4.16
N PRO A 20 9.73 -1.98 4.68
CA PRO A 20 11.15 -1.72 4.86
C PRO A 20 11.85 -2.69 5.82
N GLU A 21 11.10 -3.27 6.77
CA GLU A 21 11.57 -4.31 7.69
C GLU A 21 11.25 -5.74 7.20
N ALA A 22 10.88 -5.91 5.92
CA ALA A 22 10.47 -7.20 5.39
C ALA A 22 11.62 -8.23 5.42
N ALA A 23 11.29 -9.42 5.92
CA ALA A 23 12.12 -10.60 5.74
C ALA A 23 11.98 -11.15 4.31
N ALA A 24 12.87 -12.06 3.91
CA ALA A 24 12.83 -12.71 2.60
C ALA A 24 11.50 -13.44 2.34
N MET A 25 10.84 -13.93 3.38
CA MET A 25 9.52 -14.55 3.33
C MET A 25 8.61 -13.92 4.38
N VAL A 26 7.32 -13.82 4.07
CA VAL A 26 6.31 -13.21 4.94
C VAL A 26 5.84 -14.23 5.98
N SER A 27 5.88 -13.88 7.26
CA SER A 27 5.40 -14.72 8.36
C SER A 27 3.90 -14.99 8.25
N THR A 28 3.48 -16.24 8.48
CA THR A 28 2.07 -16.63 8.54
C THR A 28 1.32 -15.96 9.69
N THR A 29 2.01 -15.69 10.81
CA THR A 29 1.47 -14.94 11.95
C THR A 29 1.16 -13.51 11.57
N LEU A 30 2.11 -12.83 10.89
CA LEU A 30 1.90 -11.45 10.43
C LEU A 30 0.77 -11.37 9.39
N ILE A 31 0.63 -12.38 8.53
CA ILE A 31 -0.49 -12.47 7.58
C ILE A 31 -1.80 -12.59 8.36
N ALA A 32 -1.89 -13.48 9.34
CA ALA A 32 -3.11 -13.68 10.14
C ALA A 32 -3.51 -12.41 10.91
N GLU A 33 -2.53 -11.72 11.51
CA GLU A 33 -2.72 -10.44 12.19
C GLU A 33 -3.22 -9.37 11.23
N ARG A 34 -2.58 -9.21 10.06
CA ARG A 34 -2.94 -8.16 9.10
C ARG A 34 -4.27 -8.40 8.38
N MET A 35 -4.66 -9.66 8.24
CA MET A 35 -5.96 -10.11 7.73
C MET A 35 -7.04 -10.13 8.81
N GLU A 36 -6.69 -9.92 10.08
CA GLU A 36 -7.60 -10.00 11.24
C GLU A 36 -8.37 -11.32 11.35
N VAL A 37 -7.67 -12.44 11.10
CA VAL A 37 -8.24 -13.79 11.18
C VAL A 37 -7.48 -14.69 12.14
N SER A 38 -8.10 -15.82 12.50
CA SER A 38 -7.40 -16.86 13.26
C SER A 38 -6.22 -17.45 12.48
N ALA A 39 -5.17 -17.88 13.19
CA ALA A 39 -4.03 -18.56 12.60
C ALA A 39 -4.43 -19.82 11.80
N ALA A 40 -5.47 -20.53 12.23
CA ALA A 40 -6.00 -21.69 11.53
C ALA A 40 -6.65 -21.30 10.18
N SER A 41 -7.44 -20.22 10.18
CA SER A 41 -8.04 -19.67 8.95
C SER A 41 -6.97 -19.23 7.95
N ALA A 42 -5.97 -18.49 8.42
CA ALA A 42 -4.84 -18.06 7.60
C ALA A 42 -4.08 -19.26 7.01
N THR A 43 -3.78 -20.27 7.81
CA THR A 43 -3.09 -21.49 7.37
C THR A 43 -3.89 -22.21 6.27
N ASN A 44 -5.20 -22.33 6.41
CA ASN A 44 -6.06 -22.97 5.41
C ASN A 44 -6.08 -22.17 4.10
N MET A 45 -6.18 -20.84 4.17
CA MET A 45 -6.13 -20.00 2.97
C MET A 45 -4.76 -20.07 2.29
N ILE A 46 -3.66 -20.03 3.05
CA ILE A 46 -2.30 -20.16 2.52
C ILE A 46 -2.12 -21.49 1.78
N LYS A 47 -2.61 -22.61 2.34
CA LYS A 47 -2.60 -23.91 1.64
C LYS A 47 -3.36 -23.87 0.32
N LYS A 48 -4.57 -23.30 0.32
CA LYS A 48 -5.38 -23.12 -0.88
C LYS A 48 -4.65 -22.28 -1.95
N LEU A 49 -4.02 -21.18 -1.56
CA LEU A 49 -3.26 -20.33 -2.47
C LEU A 49 -2.01 -21.03 -3.04
N ALA A 50 -1.37 -21.89 -2.24
CA ALA A 50 -0.27 -22.74 -2.70
C ALA A 50 -0.74 -23.79 -3.73
N GLU A 51 -1.89 -24.43 -3.51
CA GLU A 51 -2.52 -25.36 -4.46
C GLU A 51 -2.86 -24.66 -5.79
N LEU A 52 -3.28 -23.39 -5.73
CA LEU A 52 -3.50 -22.53 -6.90
C LEU A 52 -2.21 -22.02 -7.55
N ARG A 53 -1.03 -22.35 -7.00
CA ARG A 53 0.30 -21.89 -7.47
C ARG A 53 0.46 -20.37 -7.48
N LEU A 54 -0.22 -19.68 -6.56
CA LEU A 54 -0.13 -18.21 -6.39
C LEU A 54 0.91 -17.83 -5.34
N LEU A 55 1.34 -18.79 -4.51
CA LEU A 55 2.41 -18.60 -3.54
C LEU A 55 3.14 -19.91 -3.27
N GLU A 56 4.33 -19.80 -2.69
CA GLU A 56 5.05 -20.88 -2.04
C GLU A 56 4.96 -20.71 -0.53
N HIS A 57 4.66 -21.79 0.19
CA HIS A 57 4.72 -21.83 1.65
C HIS A 57 5.84 -22.79 2.07
N ARG A 58 6.80 -22.27 2.84
CA ARG A 58 7.90 -23.05 3.38
C ARG A 58 7.75 -23.16 4.89
N PRO A 59 7.63 -24.38 5.45
CA PRO A 59 7.50 -24.58 6.88
C PRO A 59 8.57 -23.80 7.65
N TYR A 60 8.14 -23.08 8.71
CA TYR A 60 8.97 -22.25 9.58
C TYR A 60 9.63 -21.01 8.93
N GLN A 61 9.57 -20.87 7.60
CA GLN A 61 10.16 -19.73 6.89
C GLN A 61 9.09 -18.70 6.48
N GLY A 62 7.88 -19.17 6.16
CA GLY A 62 6.75 -18.31 5.80
C GLY A 62 6.32 -18.48 4.35
N VAL A 63 5.87 -17.38 3.75
CA VAL A 63 5.19 -17.35 2.46
C VAL A 63 5.87 -16.38 1.50
N GLU A 64 5.98 -16.77 0.24
CA GLU A 64 6.46 -15.94 -0.86
C GLU A 64 5.49 -16.04 -2.04
N LEU A 65 5.15 -14.90 -2.67
CA LEU A 65 4.29 -14.92 -3.85
C LEU A 65 5.05 -15.45 -5.06
N THR A 66 4.40 -16.26 -5.88
CA THR A 66 4.91 -16.62 -7.21
C THR A 66 4.77 -15.42 -8.15
N PRO A 67 5.42 -15.42 -9.34
CA PRO A 67 5.23 -14.35 -10.31
C PRO A 67 3.75 -14.11 -10.71
N SER A 68 2.94 -15.18 -10.80
CA SER A 68 1.50 -15.05 -11.02
C SER A 68 0.80 -14.43 -9.82
N GLY A 69 1.13 -14.83 -8.59
CA GLY A 69 0.59 -14.22 -7.38
C GLY A 69 0.92 -12.74 -7.25
N VAL A 70 2.16 -12.33 -7.59
CA VAL A 70 2.58 -10.93 -7.63
C VAL A 70 1.76 -10.14 -8.65
N LYS A 71 1.59 -10.66 -9.87
CA LYS A 71 0.79 -9.99 -10.90
C LYS A 71 -0.64 -9.73 -10.43
N MET A 72 -1.28 -10.74 -9.83
CA MET A 72 -2.63 -10.60 -9.30
C MET A 72 -2.71 -9.64 -8.11
N ALA A 73 -1.73 -9.67 -7.20
CA ALA A 73 -1.68 -8.71 -6.11
C ALA A 73 -1.57 -7.26 -6.63
N LEU A 74 -0.74 -7.04 -7.65
CA LEU A 74 -0.52 -5.73 -8.25
C LEU A 74 -1.73 -5.19 -9.01
N GLU A 75 -2.51 -6.06 -9.64
CA GLU A 75 -3.79 -5.69 -10.25
C GLU A 75 -4.74 -5.09 -9.21
N ILE A 76 -4.90 -5.75 -8.07
CA ILE A 76 -5.77 -5.27 -6.99
C ILE A 76 -5.21 -4.00 -6.34
N VAL A 77 -3.90 -3.92 -6.14
CA VAL A 77 -3.24 -2.70 -5.66
C VAL A 77 -3.45 -1.53 -6.64
N ARG A 78 -3.46 -1.79 -7.94
CA ARG A 78 -3.73 -0.78 -8.97
C ARG A 78 -5.18 -0.31 -8.92
N HIS A 79 -6.14 -1.23 -8.86
CA HIS A 79 -7.56 -0.90 -8.67
C HIS A 79 -7.76 0.02 -7.47
N HIS A 80 -7.23 -0.40 -6.31
CA HIS A 80 -7.32 0.35 -5.07
C HIS A 80 -6.80 1.79 -5.22
N ARG A 81 -5.56 1.95 -5.70
CA ARG A 81 -4.91 3.27 -5.80
C ARG A 81 -5.59 4.20 -6.82
N LEU A 82 -6.07 3.65 -7.94
CA LEU A 82 -6.83 4.42 -8.93
C LEU A 82 -8.18 4.86 -8.37
N LEU A 83 -8.89 3.96 -7.69
CA LEU A 83 -10.15 4.28 -7.01
C LEU A 83 -9.95 5.35 -5.95
N GLU A 84 -8.95 5.22 -5.07
CA GLU A 84 -8.67 6.24 -4.06
C GLU A 84 -8.43 7.60 -4.70
N LEU A 85 -7.56 7.66 -5.71
CA LEU A 85 -7.23 8.91 -6.38
C LEU A 85 -8.46 9.52 -7.06
N TYR A 86 -9.26 8.71 -7.74
CA TYR A 86 -10.50 9.14 -8.38
C TYR A 86 -11.54 9.65 -7.38
N LEU A 87 -11.83 8.89 -6.32
CA LEU A 87 -12.79 9.28 -5.28
C LEU A 87 -12.38 10.60 -4.61
N ARG A 88 -11.08 10.81 -4.39
CA ARG A 88 -10.60 12.10 -3.86
C ARG A 88 -10.78 13.25 -4.84
N GLN A 89 -10.34 13.09 -6.10
CA GLN A 89 -10.35 14.18 -7.07
C GLN A 89 -11.76 14.51 -7.58
N ALA A 90 -12.57 13.49 -7.87
CA ALA A 90 -13.88 13.66 -8.48
C ALA A 90 -14.99 13.87 -7.45
N LEU A 91 -14.92 13.19 -6.30
CA LEU A 91 -16.01 13.17 -5.32
C LEU A 91 -15.66 13.87 -3.99
N GLY A 92 -14.42 14.35 -3.83
CA GLY A 92 -14.00 15.09 -2.65
C GLY A 92 -13.88 14.23 -1.39
N TYR A 93 -13.61 12.93 -1.53
CA TYR A 93 -13.32 12.09 -0.36
C TYR A 93 -12.12 12.63 0.42
N ASN A 94 -12.22 12.57 1.74
CA ASN A 94 -11.11 12.93 2.61
C ASN A 94 -10.00 11.88 2.50
N TRP A 95 -8.76 12.34 2.65
CA TRP A 95 -7.58 11.49 2.55
C TRP A 95 -7.57 10.35 3.58
N ASP A 96 -8.11 10.58 4.77
CA ASP A 96 -8.15 9.59 5.85
C ASP A 96 -9.29 8.59 5.75
N THR A 97 -10.29 8.83 4.90
CA THR A 97 -11.47 7.96 4.77
C THR A 97 -11.58 7.26 3.42
N VAL A 98 -10.78 7.65 2.43
CA VAL A 98 -10.90 7.13 1.06
C VAL A 98 -10.54 5.64 0.94
N ASP A 99 -9.54 5.18 1.70
CA ASP A 99 -9.07 3.78 1.71
C ASP A 99 -10.22 2.80 1.97
N ALA A 100 -11.06 3.10 2.97
CA ALA A 100 -12.19 2.26 3.35
C ALA A 100 -13.26 2.13 2.26
N GLU A 101 -13.40 3.12 1.37
CA GLU A 101 -14.32 3.04 0.24
C GLU A 101 -13.67 2.32 -0.95
N ALA A 102 -12.40 2.61 -1.22
CA ALA A 102 -11.64 1.92 -2.27
C ALA A 102 -11.55 0.42 -2.00
N GLU A 103 -11.35 0.00 -0.74
CA GLU A 103 -11.30 -1.41 -0.34
C GLU A 103 -12.62 -2.17 -0.61
N ARG A 104 -13.78 -1.49 -0.56
CA ARG A 104 -15.07 -2.12 -0.93
C ARG A 104 -15.25 -2.30 -2.43
N LEU A 105 -14.60 -1.46 -3.22
CA LEU A 105 -14.82 -1.36 -4.67
C LEU A 105 -13.75 -2.11 -5.47
N GLU A 106 -12.53 -2.24 -4.97
CA GLU A 106 -11.36 -2.73 -5.72
C GLU A 106 -11.54 -4.13 -6.33
N HIS A 107 -12.36 -4.98 -5.72
CA HIS A 107 -12.63 -6.33 -6.21
C HIS A 107 -13.79 -6.41 -7.22
N ALA A 108 -14.57 -5.34 -7.34
CA ALA A 108 -15.83 -5.31 -8.09
C ALA A 108 -15.72 -4.58 -9.43
N ILE A 109 -14.59 -3.91 -9.70
CA ILE A 109 -14.42 -3.17 -10.95
C ILE A 109 -13.97 -4.08 -12.10
N SER A 110 -14.43 -3.76 -13.31
CA SER A 110 -13.96 -4.39 -14.55
C SER A 110 -12.73 -3.66 -15.10
N GLU A 111 -11.98 -4.35 -15.97
CA GLU A 111 -10.85 -3.74 -16.69
C GLU A 111 -11.27 -2.50 -17.52
N ASP A 112 -12.46 -2.49 -18.14
CA ASP A 112 -12.96 -1.30 -18.88
C ASP A 112 -13.23 -0.13 -17.94
N PHE A 113 -13.74 -0.40 -16.73
CA PHE A 113 -13.98 0.64 -15.74
C PHE A 113 -12.66 1.20 -15.19
N GLU A 114 -11.70 0.33 -14.92
CA GLU A 114 -10.34 0.69 -14.53
C GLU A 114 -9.67 1.58 -15.59
N ASP A 115 -9.71 1.18 -16.88
CA ASP A 115 -9.12 1.93 -17.99
C ASP A 115 -9.72 3.34 -18.10
N ARG A 116 -11.04 3.48 -17.92
CA ARG A 116 -11.73 4.78 -17.93
C ARG A 116 -11.33 5.65 -16.75
N ILE A 117 -11.13 5.06 -15.56
CA ILE A 117 -10.63 5.81 -14.40
C ILE A 117 -9.21 6.31 -14.65
N ASP A 118 -8.32 5.43 -15.14
CA ASP A 118 -6.93 5.77 -15.42
C ASP A 118 -6.84 6.91 -16.45
N GLU A 119 -7.63 6.84 -17.53
CA GLU A 119 -7.74 7.92 -18.53
C GLU A 119 -8.31 9.21 -17.93
N ALA A 120 -9.40 9.13 -17.15
CA ALA A 120 -10.02 10.29 -16.53
C ALA A 120 -9.10 11.02 -15.55
N LEU A 121 -8.19 10.28 -14.91
CA LEU A 121 -7.14 10.81 -14.03
C LEU A 121 -5.90 11.32 -14.79
N GLY A 122 -5.83 11.13 -16.11
CA GLY A 122 -4.72 11.56 -16.95
C GLY A 122 -3.49 10.64 -16.86
N PHE A 123 -3.70 9.33 -16.70
CA PHE A 123 -2.66 8.31 -16.58
C PHE A 123 -1.67 8.56 -15.42
N PRO A 124 -2.18 8.67 -14.18
CA PRO A 124 -1.36 8.93 -13.00
C PRO A 124 -0.36 7.80 -12.73
N THR A 125 0.83 8.18 -12.25
CA THR A 125 1.87 7.23 -11.81
C THR A 125 2.00 7.15 -10.29
N VAL A 126 1.31 8.03 -9.56
CA VAL A 126 1.28 8.09 -8.09
C VAL A 126 -0.15 8.25 -7.59
N GLY A 127 -0.49 7.54 -6.52
CA GLY A 127 -1.82 7.51 -5.94
C GLY A 127 -2.09 8.63 -4.93
N ALA A 128 -3.17 8.47 -4.18
CA ALA A 128 -3.69 9.48 -3.28
C ALA A 128 -2.71 9.85 -2.16
N HIS A 129 -1.85 8.91 -1.72
CA HIS A 129 -0.89 9.12 -0.64
C HIS A 129 0.56 9.19 -1.12
N GLY A 130 0.77 9.26 -2.45
CA GLY A 130 2.08 9.36 -3.08
C GLY A 130 2.76 8.02 -3.36
N GLU A 131 2.08 6.91 -3.09
CA GLU A 131 2.47 5.56 -3.45
C GLU A 131 2.41 5.34 -4.97
N PRO A 132 3.36 4.58 -5.55
CA PRO A 132 3.38 4.35 -7.00
C PRO A 132 2.15 3.56 -7.44
N ILE A 133 1.52 3.92 -8.56
CA ILE A 133 0.43 3.11 -9.13
C ILE A 133 1.07 2.03 -10.02
N PRO A 134 0.80 0.73 -9.79
CA PRO A 134 1.27 -0.31 -10.70
C PRO A 134 0.74 -0.09 -12.12
N THR A 135 1.46 -0.53 -13.13
CA THR A 135 0.97 -0.55 -14.52
C THR A 135 0.00 -1.72 -14.73
N LYS A 136 -0.80 -1.66 -15.80
CA LYS A 136 -1.72 -2.75 -16.19
C LYS A 136 -1.00 -4.10 -16.42
N ASP A 137 0.26 -4.05 -16.84
CA ASP A 137 1.09 -5.26 -17.02
C ASP A 137 1.59 -5.87 -15.69
N GLY A 138 1.33 -5.22 -14.56
CA GLY A 138 1.81 -5.66 -13.25
C GLY A 138 3.25 -5.25 -12.95
N ASN A 139 3.70 -4.11 -13.48
CA ASN A 139 4.99 -3.53 -13.12
C ASN A 139 4.79 -2.37 -12.14
N ILE A 140 5.74 -2.16 -11.23
CA ILE A 140 5.71 -1.03 -10.31
C ILE A 140 7.09 -0.39 -10.24
N ALA A 141 7.15 0.92 -10.43
CA ALA A 141 8.37 1.70 -10.25
C ALA A 141 8.39 2.23 -8.83
N GLU A 142 9.15 1.58 -7.95
CA GLU A 142 9.29 2.07 -6.57
C GLU A 142 10.26 3.26 -6.54
N PRO A 143 9.79 4.44 -6.13
CA PRO A 143 10.67 5.61 -6.02
C PRO A 143 11.58 5.49 -4.80
N GLU A 144 12.84 5.84 -4.97
CA GLU A 144 13.77 5.95 -3.85
C GLU A 144 13.57 7.29 -3.12
N TYR A 145 12.91 7.25 -1.96
CA TYR A 145 12.74 8.38 -1.07
C TYR A 145 13.50 8.20 0.24
N SER A 146 14.07 9.30 0.75
CA SER A 146 14.62 9.33 2.11
C SER A 146 13.50 9.50 3.13
N ARG A 147 13.54 8.73 4.21
CA ARG A 147 12.61 8.92 5.34
C ARG A 147 12.89 10.25 6.02
N LEU A 148 11.85 10.86 6.59
CA LEU A 148 11.99 12.10 7.37
C LEU A 148 13.04 11.97 8.49
N ALA A 149 13.08 10.80 9.13
CA ALA A 149 14.01 10.47 10.19
C ALA A 149 15.48 10.39 9.77
N ASP A 150 15.77 10.26 8.48
CA ASP A 150 17.14 10.14 7.96
C ASP A 150 17.70 11.48 7.46
N LEU A 151 16.84 12.50 7.32
CA LEU A 151 17.27 13.85 6.93
C LEU A 151 18.12 14.51 8.02
N ARG A 152 19.04 15.40 7.61
CA ARG A 152 19.92 16.14 8.53
C ARG A 152 19.27 17.46 8.98
N GLU A 153 19.66 17.96 10.13
CA GLU A 153 19.31 19.33 10.54
C GLU A 153 19.72 20.35 9.47
N GLY A 154 18.86 21.33 9.24
CA GLY A 154 19.00 22.32 8.18
C GLY A 154 18.63 21.85 6.78
N GLN A 155 18.50 20.53 6.55
CA GLN A 155 18.16 19.97 5.24
C GLN A 155 16.73 20.34 4.84
N ARG A 156 16.53 20.66 3.56
CA ARG A 156 15.22 20.89 2.95
C ARG A 156 14.78 19.66 2.19
N ALA A 157 13.49 19.36 2.22
CA ALA A 157 12.90 18.26 1.47
C ALA A 157 11.46 18.60 1.03
N CYS A 158 10.88 17.72 0.23
CA CYS A 158 9.49 17.79 -0.21
C CYS A 158 8.80 16.49 0.22
N ILE A 159 7.60 16.59 0.80
CA ILE A 159 6.80 15.41 1.13
C ILE A 159 6.32 14.78 -0.17
N ARG A 160 6.76 13.54 -0.44
CA ARG A 160 6.43 12.82 -1.67
C ARG A 160 5.49 11.63 -1.44
N GLN A 161 5.52 11.06 -0.24
CA GLN A 161 4.70 9.91 0.13
C GLN A 161 4.46 9.93 1.64
N VAL A 162 3.28 9.50 2.07
CA VAL A 162 2.94 9.27 3.48
C VAL A 162 2.32 7.87 3.61
N SER A 163 2.43 7.26 4.79
CA SER A 163 1.77 5.99 5.04
C SER A 163 0.27 6.20 5.26
N ASP A 164 -0.54 5.37 4.62
CA ASP A 164 -2.00 5.29 4.69
C ASP A 164 -2.53 4.43 5.85
N ARG A 165 -1.66 3.70 6.56
CA ARG A 165 -2.02 2.66 7.53
C ARG A 165 -2.74 3.17 8.77
N ASP A 166 -2.62 4.45 9.09
CA ASP A 166 -3.21 5.05 10.29
C ASP A 166 -4.00 6.32 9.91
N PRO A 167 -5.34 6.23 9.88
CA PRO A 167 -6.20 7.39 9.61
C PRO A 167 -6.02 8.54 10.60
N GLU A 168 -5.67 8.27 11.87
CA GLU A 168 -5.41 9.33 12.85
C GLU A 168 -4.14 10.11 12.51
N LEU A 169 -3.09 9.40 12.08
CA LEU A 169 -1.87 10.02 11.58
C LEU A 169 -2.16 10.90 10.35
N LEU A 170 -2.95 10.42 9.38
CA LEU A 170 -3.32 11.21 8.20
C LEU A 170 -4.06 12.49 8.59
N ARG A 171 -5.04 12.41 9.50
CA ARG A 171 -5.75 13.58 10.04
C ARG A 171 -4.82 14.56 10.76
N TYR A 172 -3.81 14.05 11.47
CA TYR A 172 -2.81 14.88 12.12
C TYR A 172 -1.92 15.60 11.11
N LEU A 173 -1.43 14.89 10.09
CA LEU A 173 -0.59 15.46 9.03
C LEU A 173 -1.34 16.53 8.23
N ASP A 174 -2.60 16.26 7.88
CA ASP A 174 -3.46 17.21 7.15
C ASP A 174 -3.67 18.51 7.93
N ARG A 175 -4.07 18.42 9.22
CA ARG A 175 -4.20 19.59 10.11
C ARG A 175 -2.90 20.36 10.30
N SER A 176 -1.76 19.70 10.14
CA SER A 176 -0.42 20.30 10.24
C SER A 176 0.09 20.86 8.90
N GLY A 177 -0.68 20.74 7.81
CA GLY A 177 -0.27 21.14 6.46
C GLY A 177 0.80 20.24 5.83
N LEU A 178 1.06 19.07 6.40
CA LEU A 178 2.09 18.12 5.97
C LEU A 178 1.53 17.14 4.92
N VAL A 179 1.04 17.73 3.83
CA VAL A 179 0.45 17.03 2.68
C VAL A 179 1.49 16.80 1.56
N LEU A 180 1.13 16.05 0.51
CA LEU A 180 2.01 15.86 -0.64
C LEU A 180 2.38 17.20 -1.28
N GLY A 181 3.65 17.33 -1.69
CA GLY A 181 4.17 18.55 -2.29
C GLY A 181 4.62 19.62 -1.29
N THR A 182 4.26 19.49 0.00
CA THR A 182 4.72 20.42 1.04
C THR A 182 6.24 20.39 1.16
N ARG A 183 6.85 21.56 1.02
CA ARG A 183 8.29 21.76 1.28
C ARG A 183 8.52 21.94 2.77
N ILE A 184 9.46 21.18 3.31
CA ILE A 184 9.82 21.17 4.73
C ILE A 184 11.30 21.49 4.91
N ARG A 185 11.68 21.93 6.10
CA ARG A 185 13.08 22.08 6.51
C ARG A 185 13.24 21.47 7.90
N ILE A 186 14.23 20.61 8.09
CA ILE A 186 14.51 20.10 9.44
C ILE A 186 15.12 21.23 10.28
N SER A 187 14.38 21.71 11.28
CA SER A 187 14.88 22.77 12.18
C SER A 187 15.70 22.17 13.33
N GLU A 188 15.28 21.02 13.87
CA GLU A 188 15.93 20.34 14.99
C GLU A 188 15.65 18.83 14.95
N LYS A 189 16.62 18.03 15.38
CA LYS A 189 16.45 16.59 15.64
C LYS A 189 16.92 16.26 17.05
N ALA A 190 15.97 15.92 17.91
CA ALA A 190 16.30 15.44 19.25
C ALA A 190 17.10 14.12 19.19
N PRO A 191 18.06 13.91 20.10
CA PRO A 191 18.85 12.68 20.17
C PRO A 191 17.98 11.44 20.47
N PHE A 192 18.54 10.25 20.33
CA PHE A 192 17.89 8.95 20.61
C PHE A 192 16.63 8.65 19.77
N ARG A 193 16.58 9.10 18.50
CA ARG A 193 15.38 9.03 17.65
C ARG A 193 14.18 9.75 18.27
N GLY A 194 14.46 10.85 18.96
CA GLY A 194 13.44 11.73 19.51
C GLY A 194 12.68 12.52 18.43
N PRO A 195 11.82 13.46 18.85
CA PRO A 195 11.00 14.25 17.94
C PRO A 195 11.83 15.05 16.93
N ILE A 196 11.25 15.22 15.73
CA ILE A 196 11.80 16.03 14.65
C ILE A 196 10.95 17.29 14.53
N ARG A 197 11.60 18.45 14.51
CA ARG A 197 10.95 19.74 14.29
C ARG A 197 11.17 20.20 12.84
N LEU A 198 10.11 20.69 12.21
CA LEU A 198 10.11 21.21 10.83
C LEU A 198 10.18 22.75 10.79
#